data_AF-A0A1H0U019-F1
#
_entry.id   AF-A0A1H0U019-F1
#
_cell.length_a   1.000
_cell.length_b   1.000
_cell.length_c   1.000
_cell.angle_alpha   90.00
_cell.angle_beta   90.00
_cell.angle_gamma   90.00
#
_symmetry.space_group_name_H-M   'P 1'
#
loop_
_entity.id
_entity.type
_entity.pdbx_description
1 polymer ?
#
loop_
_entity_poly.entity_id
_entity_poly.type
_entity_poly.pdbx_seq_one_letter_code
_entity_poly.pdbx_strand_id
1 'polypeptide(L)'
;MGLPNRIAYQDQRYPYVVLAPIGKKNKQIRSIGHKFERGLLSRLNDAIVDQINDKALDVAKIRPYLGLSGKAVLPVSFEKEETIHPHLLRPELFLWRSLSEEHGLPLKEEFLYSTDFTQLSSDQLYEHVGEVLEDYLFLSHISEHNRKDWIDKISAAFHNHPIVRLFHEKRNVIDAVEVMNQSALISVLNYPEDVAYWRHRVSIVMRPFRTLPADWLEGREGCCSHRKSLTFLSKERCICCSCERCDYSLLYYIDDDRVALEEEFDVERATKRVMTIEKQFNEIAAQNQRLLEQLIQLNGLKKQLTVARKTLDESLDVVKQIERYQRKAEDMKSHPLLYMYDKLNRSQIPERTSESELLWLSGIVLDDVRMLKELRDWQKIVPENVYPMTSHVLEELKNKLTEVRYEENDVIITVKGRSLTYAETQQVLDLIYYYGTDYPAHTLVQVLAGKATNKLRQLHLHETRWFGILSSWPEKHIQKLFNQLEKQGWLMKQQKGYSISDYAEEVM
;
A
#
# COMPACT_ATOMS: atom_id res chain seq x y z
N MET A 1 -8.23 31.13 18.12
CA MET A 1 -6.81 30.78 17.97
C MET A 1 -5.99 31.86 18.66
N GLY A 2 -4.74 31.59 19.04
CA GLY A 2 -3.93 32.54 19.81
C GLY A 2 -3.99 32.32 21.32
N LEU A 3 -3.53 33.32 22.07
CA LEU A 3 -3.41 33.28 23.52
C LEU A 3 -4.79 33.49 24.18
N PRO A 4 -5.25 32.62 25.09
CA PRO A 4 -6.53 32.82 25.76
C PRO A 4 -6.54 34.06 26.64
N ASN A 5 -7.56 34.91 26.49
CA ASN A 5 -7.68 36.18 27.25
C ASN A 5 -7.62 35.99 28.77
N ARG A 6 -8.12 34.86 29.29
CA ARG A 6 -8.11 34.56 30.74
C ARG A 6 -6.72 34.33 31.34
N ILE A 7 -5.76 33.92 30.51
CA ILE A 7 -4.39 33.65 30.95
C ILE A 7 -3.39 34.71 30.46
N ALA A 8 -3.84 35.63 29.60
CA ALA A 8 -3.08 36.79 29.17
C ALA A 8 -2.98 37.83 30.28
N TYR A 9 -1.76 38.17 30.73
CA TYR A 9 -1.54 39.29 31.64
C TYR A 9 -0.69 40.36 30.97
N GLN A 10 -1.22 41.58 30.87
CA GLN A 10 -0.51 42.73 30.30
C GLN A 10 -0.15 43.71 31.41
N ASP A 11 1.14 44.03 31.53
CA ASP A 11 1.64 45.06 32.43
C ASP A 11 1.89 46.36 31.66
N GLN A 12 1.32 47.48 32.12
CA GLN A 12 1.45 48.77 31.42
C GLN A 12 2.90 49.25 31.30
N ARG A 13 3.80 48.78 32.16
CA ARG A 13 5.23 49.13 32.12
C ARG A 13 5.96 48.48 30.94
N TYR A 14 5.45 47.37 30.41
CA TYR A 14 6.07 46.58 29.35
C TYR A 14 5.07 46.34 28.21
N PRO A 15 4.64 47.40 27.49
CA PRO A 15 3.48 47.35 26.61
C PRO A 15 3.60 46.41 25.41
N TYR A 16 4.81 45.99 25.03
CA TYR A 16 5.04 45.07 23.91
C TYR A 16 5.11 43.59 24.33
N VAL A 17 5.12 43.32 25.64
CA VAL A 17 5.18 41.97 26.21
C VAL A 17 3.83 41.59 26.80
N VAL A 18 3.39 40.35 26.55
CA VAL A 18 2.27 39.74 27.28
C VAL A 18 2.80 38.56 28.09
N LEU A 19 2.47 38.51 29.38
CA LEU A 19 2.84 37.39 30.23
C LEU A 19 1.78 36.29 30.14
N ALA A 20 2.24 35.05 30.03
CA ALA A 20 1.36 33.88 29.98
C ALA A 20 1.85 32.80 30.95
N PRO A 21 1.00 32.32 31.89
CA PRO A 21 1.39 31.29 32.83
C PRO A 21 1.60 29.96 32.09
N ILE A 22 2.64 29.21 32.48
CA ILE A 22 2.90 27.88 31.92
C ILE A 22 2.50 26.76 32.89
N GLY A 23 2.05 25.62 32.36
CA GLY A 23 1.79 24.40 33.11
C GLY A 23 0.35 24.21 33.61
N LYS A 24 -0.06 22.92 33.74
CA LYS A 24 -1.46 22.49 33.98
C LYS A 24 -2.13 23.09 35.23
N LYS A 25 -1.36 23.45 36.26
CA LYS A 25 -1.90 23.93 37.54
C LYS A 25 -1.93 25.46 37.66
N ASN A 26 -1.33 26.19 36.72
CA ASN A 26 -1.22 27.64 36.78
C ASN A 26 -2.32 28.27 35.94
N LYS A 27 -3.16 29.09 36.56
CA LYS A 27 -4.33 29.65 35.88
C LYS A 27 -4.21 31.14 35.60
N GLN A 28 -3.48 31.89 36.44
CA GLN A 28 -3.40 33.35 36.38
C GLN A 28 -2.10 33.85 37.00
N ILE A 29 -1.64 35.01 36.53
CA ILE A 29 -0.52 35.76 37.08
C ILE A 29 -1.09 36.86 37.98
N ARG A 30 -0.66 36.91 39.25
CA ARG A 30 -1.16 37.89 40.24
C ARG A 30 -0.27 39.12 40.36
N SER A 31 1.05 38.93 40.25
CA SER A 31 2.06 39.98 40.41
C SER A 31 3.39 39.57 39.80
N ILE A 32 4.23 40.57 39.54
CA ILE A 32 5.64 40.43 39.14
C ILE A 32 6.50 40.96 40.30
N GLY A 33 6.88 40.10 41.25
CA GLY A 33 7.47 40.54 42.51
C GLY A 33 8.94 40.91 42.44
N HIS A 34 9.76 40.19 41.65
CA HIS A 34 11.21 40.30 41.75
C HIS A 34 11.82 41.42 40.87
N LYS A 35 12.86 42.11 41.40
CA LYS A 35 13.59 43.19 40.69
C LYS A 35 14.29 42.66 39.43
N PHE A 36 14.81 41.44 39.50
CA PHE A 36 15.47 40.76 38.38
C PHE A 36 14.51 40.56 37.20
N GLU A 37 13.33 40.01 37.47
CA GLU A 37 12.29 39.76 36.45
C GLU A 37 11.80 41.05 35.79
N ARG A 38 11.60 42.09 36.58
CA ARG A 38 11.30 43.44 36.06
C ARG A 38 12.41 43.98 35.15
N GLY A 39 13.67 43.68 35.46
CA GLY A 39 14.81 44.01 34.61
C GLY A 39 14.80 43.24 33.29
N LEU A 40 14.52 41.93 33.32
CA LEU A 40 14.40 41.10 32.12
C LEU A 40 13.28 41.58 31.19
N LEU A 41 12.09 41.90 31.74
CA LEU A 41 10.98 42.42 30.96
C LEU A 41 11.26 43.79 30.35
N SER A 42 11.98 44.66 31.07
CA SER A 42 12.43 45.94 30.51
C SER A 42 13.34 45.70 29.32
N ARG A 43 14.37 44.86 29.48
CA ARG A 43 15.33 44.54 28.41
C ARG A 43 14.65 43.95 27.18
N LEU A 44 13.72 43.03 27.36
CA LEU A 44 12.93 42.47 26.26
C LEU A 44 12.07 43.53 25.58
N ASN A 45 11.35 44.34 26.36
CA ASN A 45 10.49 45.38 25.82
C ASN A 45 11.29 46.42 25.02
N ASP A 46 12.45 46.84 25.54
CA ASP A 46 13.33 47.80 24.87
C ASP A 46 13.88 47.21 23.56
N ALA A 47 14.37 45.95 23.58
CA ALA A 47 14.82 45.26 22.38
C ALA A 47 13.72 45.10 21.31
N ILE A 48 12.47 44.86 21.72
CA ILE A 48 11.32 44.83 20.79
C ILE A 48 11.08 46.22 20.18
N VAL A 49 11.12 47.27 20.99
CA VAL A 49 10.93 48.65 20.53
C VAL A 49 12.01 49.02 19.52
N ASP A 50 13.27 48.70 19.81
CA ASP A 50 14.40 48.97 18.92
C ASP A 50 14.24 48.19 17.60
N GLN A 51 13.90 46.89 17.64
CA GLN A 51 13.62 46.10 16.44
C GLN A 51 12.48 46.69 15.57
N ILE A 52 11.39 47.13 16.20
CA ILE A 52 10.26 47.75 15.49
C ILE A 52 10.69 49.04 14.80
N ASN A 53 11.47 49.88 15.50
CA ASN A 53 11.87 51.19 15.00
C ASN A 53 12.97 51.08 13.93
N ASP A 54 14.00 50.28 14.18
CA ASP A 54 15.19 50.18 13.32
C ASP A 54 14.89 49.46 12.00
N LYS A 55 14.12 48.37 12.06
CA LYS A 55 13.77 47.55 10.88
C LYS A 55 12.41 47.91 10.27
N ALA A 56 11.70 48.88 10.84
CA ALA A 56 10.35 49.27 10.43
C ALA A 56 9.38 48.06 10.31
N LEU A 57 9.44 47.12 11.26
CA LEU A 57 8.63 45.91 11.24
C LEU A 57 7.15 46.24 11.44
N ASP A 58 6.30 45.82 10.50
CA ASP A 58 4.84 45.92 10.65
C ASP A 58 4.29 44.81 11.55
N VAL A 59 4.44 45.01 12.86
CA VAL A 59 3.98 44.07 13.89
C VAL A 59 2.46 44.11 14.14
N ALA A 60 1.69 44.90 13.36
CA ALA A 60 0.25 45.04 13.58
C ALA A 60 -0.50 43.71 13.41
N LYS A 61 -0.01 42.85 12.51
CA LYS A 61 -0.60 41.53 12.22
C LYS A 61 -0.34 40.47 13.30
N ILE A 62 0.68 40.64 14.15
CA ILE A 62 0.96 39.70 15.24
C ILE A 62 -0.15 39.72 16.30
N ARG A 63 -0.75 40.88 16.55
CA ARG A 63 -1.79 41.06 17.58
C ARG A 63 -3.04 40.22 17.34
N PRO A 64 -3.71 40.29 16.17
CA PRO A 64 -4.88 39.45 15.89
C PRO A 64 -4.52 37.96 15.86
N TYR A 65 -3.32 37.61 15.40
CA TYR A 65 -2.83 36.22 15.43
C TYR A 65 -2.76 35.66 16.85
N LEU A 66 -2.26 36.45 17.80
CA LEU A 66 -2.20 36.09 19.21
C LEU A 66 -3.51 36.32 19.97
N GLY A 67 -4.53 36.90 19.35
CA GLY A 67 -5.79 37.24 20.01
C GLY A 67 -5.68 38.34 21.07
N LEU A 68 -4.66 39.20 20.97
CA LEU A 68 -4.36 40.22 21.98
C LEU A 68 -4.98 41.57 21.63
N SER A 69 -5.38 42.32 22.67
CA SER A 69 -5.70 43.75 22.57
C SER A 69 -4.48 44.60 22.95
N GLY A 70 -4.39 45.83 22.43
CA GLY A 70 -3.31 46.76 22.78
C GLY A 70 -2.06 46.66 21.91
N LYS A 71 -0.87 46.86 22.51
CA LYS A 71 0.42 46.93 21.80
C LYS A 71 1.26 45.66 21.89
N ALA A 72 0.86 44.68 22.70
CA ALA A 72 1.64 43.48 22.96
C ALA A 72 1.84 42.62 21.70
N VAL A 73 3.06 42.17 21.48
CA VAL A 73 3.46 41.37 20.31
C VAL A 73 4.24 40.10 20.67
N LEU A 74 4.82 40.04 21.87
CA LEU A 74 5.59 38.88 22.31
C LEU A 74 5.01 38.23 23.58
N PRO A 75 4.54 36.98 23.50
CA PRO A 75 4.25 36.15 24.66
C PRO A 75 5.51 35.72 25.40
N VAL A 76 5.55 36.00 26.70
CA VAL A 76 6.63 35.58 27.61
C VAL A 76 6.06 34.64 28.66
N SER A 77 6.66 33.46 28.74
CA SER A 77 6.26 32.38 29.64
C SER A 77 6.58 32.73 31.10
N PHE A 78 5.61 32.52 31.98
CA PHE A 78 5.73 32.82 33.41
C PHE A 78 5.50 31.57 34.25
N GLU A 79 6.47 31.27 35.12
CA GLU A 79 6.53 30.07 35.95
C GLU A 79 5.83 30.23 37.31
N LYS A 80 5.83 29.15 38.10
CA LYS A 80 5.47 29.26 39.52
C LYS A 80 6.57 30.06 40.24
N GLU A 81 6.18 30.78 41.30
CA GLU A 81 7.10 31.61 42.11
C GLU A 81 7.48 32.96 41.50
N GLU A 82 6.65 33.46 40.59
CA GLU A 82 6.83 34.79 39.99
C GLU A 82 8.09 34.96 39.12
N THR A 83 8.62 33.85 38.58
CA THR A 83 9.81 33.80 37.73
C THR A 83 9.45 33.74 36.24
N ILE A 84 10.30 34.30 35.39
CA ILE A 84 10.16 34.20 33.93
C ILE A 84 10.90 32.96 33.45
N HIS A 85 10.26 32.21 32.56
CA HIS A 85 10.91 31.07 31.90
C HIS A 85 12.01 31.58 30.95
N PRO A 86 13.23 31.02 30.98
CA PRO A 86 14.40 31.57 30.30
C PRO A 86 14.38 31.48 28.77
N HIS A 87 13.46 30.70 28.19
CA HIS A 87 13.33 30.52 26.74
C HIS A 87 12.03 31.12 26.23
N LEU A 88 12.11 31.82 25.09
CA LEU A 88 10.96 32.39 24.40
C LEU A 88 10.11 31.31 23.71
N LEU A 89 8.83 31.61 23.52
CA LEU A 89 7.87 30.71 22.87
C LEU A 89 7.94 30.84 21.35
N ARG A 90 8.00 29.71 20.66
CA ARG A 90 7.83 29.65 19.20
C ARG A 90 6.38 29.91 18.80
N PRO A 91 6.12 30.67 17.73
CA PRO A 91 4.75 31.04 17.34
C PRO A 91 3.90 29.84 16.92
N GLU A 92 4.49 28.73 16.45
CA GLU A 92 3.80 27.50 16.04
C GLU A 92 2.86 26.92 17.11
N LEU A 93 3.10 27.23 18.38
CA LEU A 93 2.20 26.89 19.48
C LEU A 93 0.78 27.41 19.26
N PHE A 94 0.65 28.60 18.65
CA PHE A 94 -0.60 29.32 18.45
C PHE A 94 -1.24 29.03 17.09
N LEU A 95 -0.50 28.42 16.16
CA LEU A 95 -0.94 28.19 14.79
C LEU A 95 -1.95 27.02 14.72
N TRP A 96 -3.16 27.32 14.24
CA TRP A 96 -4.27 26.36 14.03
C TRP A 96 -4.64 25.51 15.25
N ARG A 97 -4.33 25.99 16.46
CA ARG A 97 -4.59 25.30 17.72
C ARG A 97 -5.49 26.15 18.61
N SER A 98 -6.35 25.46 19.34
CA SER A 98 -7.12 26.05 20.45
C SER A 98 -6.42 25.68 21.75
N LEU A 99 -6.00 26.70 22.50
CA LEU A 99 -5.38 26.55 23.81
C LEU A 99 -6.46 26.57 24.91
N SER A 100 -6.21 25.85 26.00
CA SER A 100 -7.13 25.77 27.14
C SER A 100 -7.23 27.11 27.87
N GLU A 101 -8.44 27.55 28.19
CA GLU A 101 -8.64 28.73 29.05
C GLU A 101 -8.44 28.43 30.54
N GLU A 102 -8.51 27.16 30.93
CA GLU A 102 -8.51 26.73 32.34
C GLU A 102 -7.13 26.39 32.90
N HIS A 103 -6.12 26.32 32.03
CA HIS A 103 -4.78 25.85 32.32
C HIS A 103 -3.76 26.76 31.65
N GLY A 104 -2.56 26.84 32.23
CA GLY A 104 -1.43 27.53 31.62
C GLY A 104 -0.98 26.84 30.32
N LEU A 105 -0.14 27.54 29.57
CA LEU A 105 0.37 27.06 28.29
C LEU A 105 1.08 25.70 28.45
N PRO A 106 0.90 24.78 27.47
CA PRO A 106 1.60 23.51 27.49
C PRO A 106 3.08 23.74 27.18
N LEU A 107 3.95 23.46 28.14
CA LEU A 107 5.39 23.57 27.96
C LEU A 107 5.94 22.29 27.33
N LYS A 108 6.11 22.30 26.01
CA LYS A 108 6.86 21.28 25.29
C LYS A 108 8.07 21.93 24.65
N GLU A 109 9.20 21.22 24.67
CA GLU A 109 10.48 21.70 24.11
C GLU A 109 10.35 22.09 22.63
N GLU A 110 9.50 21.39 21.86
CA GLU A 110 9.22 21.69 20.45
C GLU A 110 8.66 23.11 20.18
N PHE A 111 8.10 23.77 21.21
CA PHE A 111 7.54 25.13 21.12
C PHE A 111 8.40 26.18 21.82
N LEU A 112 9.64 25.85 22.14
CA LEU A 112 10.59 26.77 22.77
C LEU A 112 11.77 27.02 21.82
N TYR A 113 12.28 28.25 21.84
CA TYR A 113 13.61 28.50 21.29
C TYR A 113 14.66 27.86 22.21
N SER A 114 15.76 27.36 21.65
CA SER A 114 16.84 26.75 22.43
C SER A 114 17.73 27.78 23.13
N THR A 115 17.61 29.06 22.78
CA THR A 115 18.42 30.15 23.31
C THR A 115 17.86 30.65 24.64
N ASP A 116 18.68 30.62 25.70
CA ASP A 116 18.36 31.23 26.99
C ASP A 116 18.57 32.75 26.90
N PHE A 117 17.48 33.52 26.84
CA PHE A 117 17.57 34.97 26.64
C PHE A 117 18.06 35.71 27.90
N THR A 118 18.02 35.08 29.08
CA THR A 118 18.38 35.73 30.35
C THR A 118 19.89 35.99 30.45
N GLN A 119 20.69 35.23 29.69
CA GLN A 119 22.15 35.28 29.69
C GLN A 119 22.75 36.06 28.52
N LEU A 120 21.93 36.50 27.55
CA LEU A 120 22.40 37.20 26.37
C LEU A 120 22.91 38.61 26.70
N SER A 121 23.91 39.08 25.96
CA SER A 121 24.27 40.51 25.92
C SER A 121 23.15 41.34 25.27
N SER A 122 23.25 42.68 25.30
CA SER A 122 22.26 43.54 24.64
C SER A 122 22.18 43.29 23.13
N ASP A 123 23.33 43.17 22.46
CA ASP A 123 23.39 42.94 21.01
C ASP A 123 22.86 41.55 20.62
N GLN A 124 23.22 40.52 21.39
CA GLN A 124 22.71 39.17 21.18
C GLN A 124 21.19 39.08 21.42
N LEU A 125 20.69 39.79 22.43
CA LEU A 125 19.26 39.86 22.72
C LEU A 125 18.52 40.58 21.59
N TYR A 126 19.09 41.67 21.06
CA TYR A 126 18.54 42.39 19.92
C TYR A 126 18.41 41.46 18.72
N GLU A 127 19.49 40.78 18.30
CA GLU A 127 19.46 39.84 17.17
C GLU A 127 18.43 38.72 17.38
N HIS A 128 18.44 38.10 18.55
CA HIS A 128 17.52 37.00 18.88
C HIS A 128 16.06 37.45 18.85
N VAL A 129 15.72 38.59 19.45
CA VAL A 129 14.37 39.16 19.41
C VAL A 129 13.96 39.49 17.97
N GLY A 130 14.89 39.97 17.15
CA GLY A 130 14.66 40.19 15.72
C GLY A 130 14.20 38.93 14.99
N GLU A 131 14.91 37.81 15.18
CA GLU A 131 14.54 36.51 14.59
C GLU A 131 13.16 36.04 15.08
N VAL A 132 12.90 36.16 16.39
CA VAL A 132 11.62 35.76 16.99
C VAL A 132 10.47 36.61 16.41
N LEU A 133 10.64 37.93 16.30
CA LEU A 133 9.60 38.80 15.75
C LEU A 133 9.34 38.50 14.26
N GLU A 134 10.37 38.18 13.49
CA GLU A 134 10.24 37.75 12.09
C GLU A 134 9.43 36.44 11.98
N ASP A 135 9.68 35.46 12.84
CA ASP A 135 8.89 34.21 12.91
C ASP A 135 7.42 34.48 13.26
N TYR A 136 7.14 35.31 14.27
CA TYR A 136 5.78 35.67 14.65
C TYR A 136 5.06 36.42 13.54
N LEU A 137 5.75 37.34 12.86
CA LEU A 137 5.20 38.06 11.73
C LEU A 137 4.88 37.09 10.58
N PHE A 138 5.81 36.19 10.25
CA PHE A 138 5.60 35.19 9.22
C PHE A 138 4.40 34.29 9.53
N LEU A 139 4.32 33.71 10.73
CA LEU A 139 3.19 32.85 11.09
C LEU A 139 1.87 33.59 11.26
N SER A 140 1.89 34.89 11.56
CA SER A 140 0.66 35.69 11.53
C SER A 140 0.04 35.71 10.13
N HIS A 141 0.86 35.79 9.07
CA HIS A 141 0.39 35.67 7.68
C HIS A 141 -0.07 34.25 7.35
N ILE A 142 0.68 33.23 7.78
CA ILE A 142 0.27 31.83 7.58
C ILE A 142 -1.10 31.55 8.22
N SER A 143 -1.39 32.17 9.36
CA SER A 143 -2.62 31.96 10.11
C SER A 143 -3.90 32.47 9.42
N GLU A 144 -3.76 33.35 8.40
CA GLU A 144 -4.88 33.87 7.62
C GLU A 144 -5.62 32.75 6.86
N HIS A 145 -4.93 31.64 6.58
CA HIS A 145 -5.50 30.44 5.98
C HIS A 145 -5.45 29.25 6.94
N ASN A 146 -6.36 28.30 6.76
CA ASN A 146 -6.34 27.08 7.56
C ASN A 146 -5.25 26.11 7.05
N ARG A 147 -4.93 25.10 7.86
CA ARG A 147 -3.91 24.09 7.50
C ARG A 147 -4.22 23.35 6.18
N LYS A 148 -5.48 23.07 5.91
CA LYS A 148 -5.90 22.33 4.70
C LYS A 148 -5.67 23.20 3.47
N ASP A 149 -6.03 24.48 3.51
CA ASP A 149 -5.83 25.42 2.41
C ASP A 149 -4.36 25.50 2.01
N TRP A 150 -3.44 25.52 2.97
CA TRP A 150 -2.00 25.49 2.68
C TRP A 150 -1.55 24.19 2.04
N ILE A 151 -2.03 23.04 2.51
CA ILE A 151 -1.72 21.74 1.88
C ILE A 151 -2.24 21.71 0.45
N ASP A 152 -3.44 22.22 0.21
CA ASP A 152 -4.06 22.27 -1.11
C ASP A 152 -3.26 23.20 -2.05
N LYS A 153 -2.81 24.38 -1.58
CA LYS A 153 -1.90 25.28 -2.33
C LYS A 153 -0.57 24.60 -2.67
N ILE A 154 0.07 23.99 -1.67
CA ILE A 154 1.35 23.28 -1.84
C ILE A 154 1.19 22.15 -2.87
N SER A 155 0.09 21.41 -2.79
CA SER A 155 -0.21 20.34 -3.74
C SER A 155 -0.44 20.87 -5.16
N ALA A 156 -1.17 21.98 -5.32
CA ALA A 156 -1.37 22.60 -6.62
C ALA A 156 -0.03 23.06 -7.22
N ALA A 157 0.82 23.69 -6.41
CA ALA A 157 2.16 24.10 -6.84
C ALA A 157 3.05 22.90 -7.21
N PHE A 158 2.95 21.79 -6.47
CA PHE A 158 3.62 20.53 -6.83
C PHE A 158 3.19 20.00 -8.20
N HIS A 159 1.90 19.92 -8.48
CA HIS A 159 1.39 19.48 -9.79
C HIS A 159 1.72 20.47 -10.93
N ASN A 160 1.93 21.74 -10.58
CA ASN A 160 2.40 22.75 -11.51
C ASN A 160 3.92 22.71 -11.75
N HIS A 161 4.67 21.94 -10.96
CA HIS A 161 6.11 21.84 -11.10
C HIS A 161 6.48 21.24 -12.47
N PRO A 162 7.44 21.82 -13.21
CA PRO A 162 7.77 21.39 -14.57
C PRO A 162 8.08 19.89 -14.72
N ILE A 163 8.82 19.28 -13.77
CA ILE A 163 9.13 17.85 -13.84
C ILE A 163 7.91 16.96 -13.61
N VAL A 164 6.97 17.40 -12.77
CA VAL A 164 5.72 16.68 -12.47
C VAL A 164 4.77 16.78 -13.66
N ARG A 165 4.68 17.96 -14.28
CA ARG A 165 3.98 18.13 -15.57
C ARG A 165 4.54 17.23 -16.65
N LEU A 166 5.86 17.18 -16.80
CA LEU A 166 6.53 16.28 -17.75
C LEU A 166 6.21 14.81 -17.45
N PHE A 167 6.18 14.40 -16.18
CA PHE A 167 5.76 13.06 -15.78
C PHE A 167 4.35 12.75 -16.28
N HIS A 168 3.38 13.65 -16.04
CA HIS A 168 2.00 13.43 -16.48
C HIS A 168 1.86 13.42 -18.00
N GLU A 169 2.56 14.30 -18.70
CA GLU A 169 2.59 14.36 -20.18
C GLU A 169 3.19 13.09 -20.80
N LYS A 170 4.21 12.52 -20.15
CA LYS A 170 4.95 11.34 -20.64
C LYS A 170 4.65 10.06 -19.86
N ARG A 171 3.57 10.04 -19.07
CA ARG A 171 3.24 8.94 -18.16
C ARG A 171 3.24 7.59 -18.85
N ASN A 172 2.56 7.49 -20.00
CA ASN A 172 2.48 6.25 -20.76
C ASN A 172 3.86 5.71 -21.17
N VAL A 173 4.78 6.61 -21.56
CA VAL A 173 6.15 6.23 -21.96
C VAL A 173 6.96 5.82 -20.74
N ILE A 174 6.90 6.60 -19.66
CA ILE A 174 7.59 6.34 -18.38
C ILE A 174 7.16 4.98 -17.82
N ASP A 175 5.86 4.72 -17.73
CA ASP A 175 5.30 3.46 -17.27
C ASP A 175 5.71 2.30 -18.20
N ALA A 176 5.64 2.50 -19.51
CA ALA A 176 6.06 1.48 -20.49
C ALA A 176 7.56 1.14 -20.38
N VAL A 177 8.43 2.13 -20.13
CA VAL A 177 9.86 1.90 -19.89
C VAL A 177 10.07 1.03 -18.64
N GLU A 178 9.38 1.33 -17.54
CA GLU A 178 9.48 0.55 -16.30
C GLU A 178 9.01 -0.89 -16.50
N VAL A 179 7.83 -1.07 -17.12
CA VAL A 179 7.26 -2.39 -17.40
C VAL A 179 8.17 -3.18 -18.31
N MET A 180 8.65 -2.59 -19.41
CA MET A 180 9.53 -3.29 -20.33
C MET A 180 10.86 -3.65 -19.69
N ASN A 181 11.46 -2.76 -18.90
CA ASN A 181 12.73 -3.04 -18.22
C ASN A 181 12.69 -4.32 -17.37
N GLN A 182 11.52 -4.63 -16.78
CA GLN A 182 11.27 -5.83 -15.98
C GLN A 182 10.69 -7.00 -16.79
N SER A 183 10.24 -6.77 -18.03
CA SER A 183 9.58 -7.77 -18.85
C SER A 183 10.53 -8.88 -19.31
N ALA A 184 10.03 -10.12 -19.28
CA ALA A 184 10.73 -11.28 -19.82
C ALA A 184 10.91 -11.19 -21.35
N LEU A 185 10.09 -10.42 -22.06
CA LEU A 185 10.19 -10.22 -23.52
C LEU A 185 11.52 -9.61 -23.93
N ILE A 186 12.13 -8.78 -23.08
CA ILE A 186 13.44 -8.19 -23.36
C ILE A 186 14.51 -9.27 -23.57
N SER A 187 14.42 -10.40 -22.87
CA SER A 187 15.39 -11.50 -23.00
C SER A 187 15.35 -12.20 -24.37
N VAL A 188 14.30 -11.95 -25.16
CA VAL A 188 14.07 -12.57 -26.48
C VAL A 188 14.54 -11.66 -27.61
N LEU A 189 14.71 -10.37 -27.33
CA LEU A 189 15.18 -9.42 -28.33
C LEU A 189 16.61 -9.80 -28.76
N ASN A 190 16.84 -9.77 -30.07
CA ASN A 190 18.17 -9.88 -30.64
C ASN A 190 19.04 -8.69 -30.20
N TYR A 191 20.36 -8.86 -30.28
CA TYR A 191 21.38 -7.86 -29.89
C TYR A 191 21.37 -7.55 -28.38
N PRO A 192 21.87 -8.51 -27.56
CA PRO A 192 21.87 -8.36 -26.10
C PRO A 192 22.70 -7.17 -25.61
N GLU A 193 23.69 -6.72 -26.38
CA GLU A 193 24.48 -5.53 -26.07
C GLU A 193 23.65 -4.24 -26.15
N ASP A 194 22.84 -4.07 -27.20
CA ASP A 194 21.96 -2.91 -27.36
C ASP A 194 20.88 -2.88 -26.27
N VAL A 195 20.35 -4.06 -25.93
CA VAL A 195 19.40 -4.24 -24.83
C VAL A 195 20.05 -3.89 -23.48
N ALA A 196 21.26 -4.38 -23.21
CA ALA A 196 21.98 -4.08 -21.97
C ALA A 196 22.30 -2.58 -21.86
N TYR A 197 22.72 -1.96 -22.96
CA TYR A 197 22.96 -0.53 -23.04
C TYR A 197 21.68 0.27 -22.77
N TRP A 198 20.55 -0.13 -23.38
CA TRP A 198 19.25 0.48 -23.12
C TRP A 198 18.87 0.38 -21.64
N ARG A 199 18.95 -0.79 -21.02
CA ARG A 199 18.66 -1.00 -19.58
C ARG A 199 19.54 -0.14 -18.68
N HIS A 200 20.83 -0.06 -18.98
CA HIS A 200 21.74 0.82 -18.24
C HIS A 200 21.26 2.28 -18.32
N ARG A 201 20.89 2.75 -19.51
CA ARG A 201 20.37 4.11 -19.70
C ARG A 201 19.04 4.35 -18.99
N VAL A 202 18.14 3.37 -18.94
CA VAL A 202 16.86 3.48 -18.21
C VAL A 202 17.08 3.95 -16.79
N SER A 203 18.08 3.41 -16.07
CA SER A 203 18.37 3.84 -14.69
C SER A 203 18.65 5.35 -14.56
N ILE A 204 19.33 5.93 -15.55
CA ILE A 204 19.71 7.34 -15.58
C ILE A 204 18.52 8.21 -16.03
N VAL A 205 17.78 7.74 -17.03
CA VAL A 205 16.66 8.48 -17.61
C VAL A 205 15.47 8.54 -16.65
N MET A 206 15.22 7.45 -15.92
CA MET A 206 14.08 7.33 -15.02
C MET A 206 14.30 7.95 -13.65
N ARG A 207 15.55 8.26 -13.28
CA ARG A 207 15.90 8.83 -11.97
C ARG A 207 15.00 10.02 -11.57
N PRO A 208 14.80 11.06 -12.40
CA PRO A 208 13.96 12.20 -12.02
C PRO A 208 12.54 11.79 -11.61
N PHE A 209 11.97 10.81 -12.31
CA PHE A 209 10.60 10.34 -12.08
C PHE A 209 10.51 9.38 -10.89
N ARG A 210 11.55 8.58 -10.64
CA ARG A 210 11.63 7.66 -9.49
C ARG A 210 11.82 8.37 -8.15
N THR A 211 12.34 9.60 -8.15
CA THR A 211 12.42 10.43 -6.93
C THR A 211 11.07 10.98 -6.49
N LEU A 212 10.05 10.95 -7.37
CA LEU A 212 8.72 11.44 -7.06
C LEU A 212 7.89 10.30 -6.45
N PRO A 213 7.24 10.51 -5.28
CA PRO A 213 6.44 9.46 -4.65
C PRO A 213 5.17 9.17 -5.45
N ALA A 214 4.91 7.89 -5.74
CA ALA A 214 3.77 7.43 -6.54
C ALA A 214 2.42 7.97 -6.02
N ASP A 215 2.19 7.93 -4.70
CA ASP A 215 0.95 8.41 -4.08
C ASP A 215 0.69 9.92 -4.28
N TRP A 216 1.72 10.71 -4.57
CA TRP A 216 1.55 12.12 -4.93
C TRP A 216 1.22 12.31 -6.42
N LEU A 217 1.53 11.32 -7.26
CA LEU A 217 1.32 11.33 -8.72
C LEU A 217 0.01 10.65 -9.15
N GLU A 218 -0.67 9.93 -8.26
CA GLU A 218 -1.91 9.19 -8.58
C GLU A 218 -3.10 10.10 -8.96
N GLY A 219 -3.10 11.36 -8.53
CA GLY A 219 -4.11 12.37 -8.85
C GLY A 219 -3.60 13.47 -9.79
N ARG A 220 -4.52 14.23 -10.40
CA ARG A 220 -4.21 15.52 -11.08
C ARG A 220 -4.28 16.72 -10.14
N GLU A 221 -4.90 16.53 -8.98
CA GLU A 221 -5.09 17.50 -7.93
C GLU A 221 -4.98 16.75 -6.59
N GLY A 222 -4.28 17.33 -5.61
CA GLY A 222 -4.08 16.73 -4.30
C GLY A 222 -2.76 16.00 -4.14
N CYS A 223 -2.31 15.87 -2.89
CA CYS A 223 -1.16 15.07 -2.50
C CYS A 223 -1.62 13.74 -1.89
N CYS A 224 -0.69 12.85 -1.56
CA CYS A 224 -1.05 11.60 -0.87
C CYS A 224 -1.86 11.85 0.42
N SER A 225 -2.75 10.91 0.76
CA SER A 225 -3.72 11.03 1.87
C SER A 225 -3.10 11.01 3.28
N HIS A 226 -1.81 10.73 3.38
CA HIS A 226 -1.07 10.64 4.64
C HIS A 226 -1.00 11.98 5.39
N ARG A 227 -0.80 11.92 6.72
CA ARG A 227 -0.59 13.12 7.53
C ARG A 227 0.69 13.83 7.09
N LYS A 228 0.58 15.14 6.85
CA LYS A 228 1.70 16.03 6.53
C LYS A 228 2.21 16.78 7.74
N SER A 229 3.52 16.94 7.85
CA SER A 229 4.17 17.81 8.83
C SER A 229 4.61 19.08 8.10
N LEU A 230 4.24 20.23 8.66
CA LEU A 230 4.60 21.54 8.10
C LEU A 230 5.58 22.20 9.07
N THR A 231 6.76 22.54 8.56
CA THR A 231 7.78 23.32 9.27
C THR A 231 7.94 24.66 8.55
N PHE A 232 8.06 25.74 9.31
CA PHE A 232 8.03 27.10 8.78
C PHE A 232 9.42 27.72 8.86
N LEU A 233 9.86 28.29 7.74
CA LEU A 233 11.18 28.89 7.59
C LEU A 233 10.98 30.35 7.20
N SER A 234 10.96 31.24 8.20
CA SER A 234 10.59 32.65 8.06
C SER A 234 11.60 33.45 7.25
N LYS A 235 12.91 33.20 7.43
CA LYS A 235 14.00 33.88 6.73
C LYS A 235 13.93 33.67 5.23
N GLU A 236 13.66 32.44 4.80
CA GLU A 236 13.47 32.05 3.39
C GLU A 236 12.03 32.23 2.90
N ARG A 237 11.10 32.61 3.80
CA ARG A 237 9.66 32.75 3.56
C ARG A 237 9.05 31.51 2.89
N CYS A 238 9.42 30.33 3.37
CA CYS A 238 8.98 29.06 2.81
C CYS A 238 8.39 28.10 3.86
N ILE A 239 7.61 27.13 3.37
CA ILE A 239 7.01 26.07 4.17
C ILE A 239 7.63 24.75 3.72
N CYS A 240 8.30 24.06 4.62
CA CYS A 240 8.73 22.68 4.39
C CYS A 240 7.55 21.74 4.67
N CYS A 241 7.10 21.05 3.62
CA CYS A 241 6.04 20.04 3.71
C CYS A 241 6.68 18.66 3.65
N SER A 242 6.52 17.87 4.70
CA SER A 242 7.08 16.53 4.80
C SER A 242 6.00 15.48 5.05
N CYS A 243 6.24 14.28 4.53
CA CYS A 243 5.35 13.12 4.69
C CYS A 243 6.15 11.89 5.10
N GLU A 244 6.12 11.54 6.39
CA GLU A 244 6.89 10.41 6.95
C GLU A 244 6.60 9.08 6.25
N ARG A 245 5.35 8.81 5.87
CA ARG A 245 4.99 7.55 5.21
C ARG A 245 5.48 7.45 3.77
N CYS A 246 5.67 8.59 3.10
CA CYS A 246 6.19 8.62 1.73
C CYS A 246 7.71 8.85 1.69
N ASP A 247 8.33 9.11 2.84
CA ASP A 247 9.74 9.52 2.97
C ASP A 247 10.10 10.63 1.97
N TYR A 248 9.29 11.69 1.95
CA TYR A 248 9.39 12.75 0.96
C TYR A 248 9.12 14.12 1.58
N SER A 249 9.97 15.09 1.23
CA SER A 249 9.78 16.49 1.57
C SER A 249 9.93 17.42 0.36
N LEU A 250 9.36 18.61 0.48
CA LEU A 250 9.53 19.69 -0.48
C LEU A 250 9.44 21.05 0.23
N LEU A 251 10.01 22.07 -0.39
CA LEU A 251 9.92 23.45 0.06
C LEU A 251 8.91 24.20 -0.80
N TYR A 252 7.98 24.89 -0.18
CA TYR A 252 7.03 25.78 -0.86
C TYR A 252 7.36 27.24 -0.56
N TYR A 253 7.74 27.99 -1.58
CA TYR A 253 8.03 29.42 -1.50
C TYR A 253 6.73 30.21 -1.65
N ILE A 254 6.34 30.92 -0.59
CA ILE A 254 5.01 31.55 -0.51
C ILE A 254 4.88 32.71 -1.49
N ASP A 255 5.93 33.52 -1.63
CA ASP A 255 5.88 34.73 -2.44
C ASP A 255 5.84 34.42 -3.95
N ASP A 256 6.44 33.30 -4.35
CA ASP A 256 6.56 32.86 -5.74
C ASP A 256 5.50 31.83 -6.15
N ASP A 257 4.70 31.33 -5.20
CA ASP A 257 3.75 30.22 -5.38
C ASP A 257 4.36 29.00 -6.10
N ARG A 258 5.58 28.63 -5.71
CA ARG A 258 6.34 27.52 -6.32
C ARG A 258 6.87 26.56 -5.29
N VAL A 259 7.02 25.30 -5.70
CA VAL A 259 7.76 24.31 -4.92
C VAL A 259 9.18 24.15 -5.45
N ALA A 260 10.10 23.82 -4.55
CA ALA A 260 11.38 23.22 -4.87
C ALA A 260 11.42 21.81 -4.30
N LEU A 261 11.90 20.88 -5.11
CA LEU A 261 12.07 19.47 -4.75
C LEU A 261 13.43 19.27 -4.08
N GLU A 262 13.62 18.17 -3.35
CA GLU A 262 14.91 17.84 -2.73
C GLU A 262 16.05 17.70 -3.76
N GLU A 263 15.75 17.09 -4.91
CA GLU A 263 16.65 17.01 -6.05
C GLU A 263 16.00 17.71 -7.25
N GLU A 264 16.63 18.81 -7.70
CA GLU A 264 16.19 19.55 -8.88
C GLU A 264 16.82 18.98 -10.16
N PHE A 265 15.99 18.79 -11.18
CA PHE A 265 16.39 18.19 -12.45
C PHE A 265 16.19 19.15 -13.62
N ASP A 266 17.13 19.14 -14.56
CA ASP A 266 16.99 19.84 -15.84
C ASP A 266 15.86 19.19 -16.68
N VAL A 267 14.76 19.93 -16.81
CA VAL A 267 13.52 19.51 -17.48
C VAL A 267 13.73 19.31 -18.98
N GLU A 268 14.54 20.15 -19.63
CA GLU A 268 14.83 20.00 -21.06
C GLU A 268 15.63 18.73 -21.30
N ARG A 269 16.62 18.48 -20.44
CA ARG A 269 17.44 17.27 -20.50
C ARG A 269 16.60 16.03 -20.20
N ALA A 270 15.71 16.08 -19.22
CA ALA A 270 14.79 14.99 -18.90
C ALA A 270 13.86 14.70 -20.09
N THR A 271 13.26 15.72 -20.70
CA THR A 271 12.43 15.60 -21.90
C THR A 271 13.17 14.92 -23.05
N LYS A 272 14.37 15.41 -23.39
CA LYS A 272 15.21 14.83 -24.45
C LYS A 272 15.57 13.38 -24.14
N ARG A 273 15.87 13.06 -22.88
CA ARG A 273 16.21 11.71 -22.43
C ARG A 273 15.04 10.73 -22.55
N VAL A 274 13.83 11.13 -22.17
CA VAL A 274 12.62 10.30 -22.32
C VAL A 274 12.34 10.02 -23.80
N MET A 275 12.41 11.04 -24.66
CA MET A 275 12.23 10.84 -26.11
C MET A 275 13.30 9.91 -26.70
N THR A 276 14.55 10.07 -26.25
CA THR A 276 15.66 9.25 -26.75
C THR A 276 15.51 7.79 -26.30
N ILE A 277 15.12 7.53 -25.05
CA ILE A 277 15.02 6.15 -24.55
C ILE A 277 13.88 5.38 -25.21
N GLU A 278 12.77 6.06 -25.51
CA GLU A 278 11.67 5.51 -26.31
C GLU A 278 12.15 5.20 -27.73
N LYS A 279 12.76 6.17 -28.42
CA LYS A 279 13.27 5.99 -29.78
C LYS A 279 14.25 4.81 -29.87
N GLN A 280 15.19 4.72 -28.93
CA GLN A 280 16.16 3.64 -28.89
C GLN A 280 15.50 2.28 -28.69
N PHE A 281 14.47 2.18 -27.84
CA PHE A 281 13.74 0.93 -27.69
C PHE A 281 13.04 0.54 -28.99
N ASN A 282 12.39 1.49 -29.65
CA ASN A 282 11.68 1.26 -30.92
C ASN A 282 12.66 0.85 -32.03
N GLU A 283 13.86 1.45 -32.09
CA GLU A 283 14.93 1.02 -33.01
C GLU A 283 15.36 -0.43 -32.75
N ILE A 284 15.52 -0.85 -31.49
CA ILE A 284 15.81 -2.25 -31.13
C ILE A 284 14.63 -3.15 -31.53
N ALA A 285 13.39 -2.75 -31.24
CA ALA A 285 12.20 -3.53 -31.56
C ALA A 285 12.01 -3.71 -33.08
N ALA A 286 12.29 -2.68 -33.88
CA ALA A 286 12.21 -2.73 -35.34
C ALA A 286 13.21 -3.74 -35.95
N GLN A 287 14.37 -3.91 -35.35
CA GLN A 287 15.33 -4.95 -35.75
C GLN A 287 14.85 -6.38 -35.43
N ASN A 288 13.77 -6.50 -34.65
CA ASN A 288 13.19 -7.75 -34.17
C ASN A 288 11.83 -8.07 -34.84
N GLN A 289 11.66 -7.70 -36.12
CA GLN A 289 10.42 -7.87 -36.88
C GLN A 289 9.79 -9.27 -36.75
N ARG A 290 10.61 -10.33 -36.78
CA ARG A 290 10.15 -11.71 -36.61
C ARG A 290 9.44 -11.92 -35.26
N LEU A 291 9.96 -11.35 -34.17
CA LEU A 291 9.32 -11.45 -32.86
C LEU A 291 7.95 -10.77 -32.86
N LEU A 292 7.87 -9.57 -33.45
CA LEU A 292 6.62 -8.81 -33.55
C LEU A 292 5.56 -9.61 -34.32
N GLU A 293 5.95 -10.21 -35.45
CA GLU A 293 5.08 -11.10 -36.23
C GLU A 293 4.62 -12.33 -35.43
N GLN A 294 5.52 -12.95 -34.66
CA GLN A 294 5.17 -14.08 -33.80
C GLN A 294 4.15 -13.71 -32.72
N LEU A 295 4.27 -12.52 -32.12
CA LEU A 295 3.31 -12.02 -31.14
C LEU A 295 1.94 -11.74 -31.77
N ILE A 296 1.91 -11.18 -32.98
CA ILE A 296 0.67 -10.99 -33.75
C ILE A 296 0.02 -12.34 -34.07
N GLN A 297 0.82 -13.33 -34.48
CA GLN A 297 0.34 -14.69 -34.77
C GLN A 297 -0.22 -15.39 -33.52
N LEU A 298 0.44 -15.26 -32.36
CA LEU A 298 -0.09 -15.76 -31.09
C LEU A 298 -1.45 -15.13 -30.75
N ASN A 299 -1.60 -13.83 -30.97
CA ASN A 299 -2.89 -13.17 -30.77
C ASN A 299 -3.96 -13.67 -31.76
N GLY A 300 -3.57 -13.93 -33.02
CA GLY A 300 -4.43 -14.55 -34.02
C GLY A 300 -4.95 -15.92 -33.57
N LEU A 301 -4.06 -16.79 -33.07
CA LEU A 301 -4.43 -18.09 -32.50
C LEU A 301 -5.36 -17.95 -31.30
N LYS A 302 -5.09 -17.00 -30.39
CA LYS A 302 -5.96 -16.72 -29.25
C LYS A 302 -7.37 -16.34 -29.70
N LYS A 303 -7.49 -15.47 -30.70
CA LYS A 303 -8.80 -15.08 -31.28
C LYS A 303 -9.53 -16.26 -31.90
N GLN A 304 -8.82 -17.12 -32.64
CA GLN A 304 -9.42 -18.32 -33.24
C GLN A 304 -9.96 -19.29 -32.18
N LEU A 305 -9.19 -19.56 -31.12
CA LEU A 305 -9.63 -20.45 -30.03
C LEU A 305 -10.79 -19.88 -29.21
N THR A 306 -10.91 -18.54 -29.14
CA THR A 306 -12.00 -17.88 -28.41
C THR A 306 -13.38 -18.26 -28.95
N VAL A 307 -13.48 -18.65 -30.24
CA VAL A 307 -14.72 -19.15 -30.83
C VAL A 307 -15.21 -20.41 -30.11
N ALA A 308 -14.32 -21.30 -29.66
CA ALA A 308 -14.64 -22.53 -28.94
C ALA A 308 -14.40 -22.43 -27.43
N ARG A 309 -14.36 -21.21 -26.88
CA ARG A 309 -14.03 -20.91 -25.48
C ARG A 309 -14.82 -21.78 -24.49
N LYS A 310 -16.14 -21.90 -24.67
CA LYS A 310 -16.99 -22.65 -23.74
C LYS A 310 -16.55 -24.11 -23.60
N THR A 311 -16.32 -24.80 -24.71
CA THR A 311 -15.90 -26.20 -24.74
C THR A 311 -14.50 -26.39 -24.16
N LEU A 312 -13.60 -25.44 -24.43
CA LEU A 312 -12.23 -25.47 -23.91
C LEU A 312 -12.16 -25.18 -22.41
N ASP A 313 -12.92 -24.20 -21.92
CA ASP A 313 -13.05 -23.91 -20.48
C ASP A 313 -13.63 -25.15 -19.76
N GLU A 314 -14.66 -25.78 -20.31
CA GLU A 314 -15.22 -27.03 -19.77
C GLU A 314 -14.18 -28.16 -19.75
N SER A 315 -13.36 -28.28 -20.80
CA SER A 315 -12.29 -29.28 -20.87
C SER A 315 -11.23 -29.04 -19.78
N LEU A 316 -10.84 -27.78 -19.52
CA LEU A 316 -9.91 -27.44 -18.44
C LEU A 316 -10.49 -27.80 -17.07
N ASP A 317 -11.78 -27.60 -16.85
CA ASP A 317 -12.43 -27.96 -15.59
C ASP A 317 -12.52 -29.48 -15.41
N VAL A 318 -12.78 -30.24 -16.48
CA VAL A 318 -12.71 -31.71 -16.44
C VAL A 318 -11.29 -32.19 -16.13
N VAL A 319 -10.25 -31.59 -16.71
CA VAL A 319 -8.85 -31.92 -16.36
C VAL A 319 -8.60 -31.70 -14.87
N LYS A 320 -8.98 -30.54 -14.31
CA LYS A 320 -8.84 -30.28 -12.87
C LYS A 320 -9.57 -31.33 -12.03
N GLN A 321 -10.76 -31.79 -12.46
CA GLN A 321 -11.47 -32.87 -11.79
C GLN A 321 -10.69 -34.18 -11.84
N ILE A 322 -10.20 -34.60 -13.01
CA ILE A 322 -9.37 -35.81 -13.15
C ILE A 322 -8.13 -35.75 -12.26
N GLU A 323 -7.41 -34.63 -12.28
CA GLU A 323 -6.22 -34.41 -11.44
C GLU A 323 -6.53 -34.53 -9.94
N ARG A 324 -7.71 -34.05 -9.51
CA ARG A 324 -8.19 -34.20 -8.14
C ARG A 324 -8.44 -35.67 -7.80
N TYR A 325 -9.19 -36.40 -8.61
CA TYR A 325 -9.46 -37.83 -8.38
C TYR A 325 -8.18 -38.67 -8.35
N GLN A 326 -7.21 -38.40 -9.23
CA GLN A 326 -5.94 -39.13 -9.30
C GLN A 326 -4.87 -38.61 -8.33
N ARG A 327 -5.05 -37.40 -7.78
CA ARG A 327 -4.06 -36.68 -6.98
C ARG A 327 -2.70 -36.55 -7.68
N LYS A 328 -2.75 -36.41 -9.00
CA LYS A 328 -1.60 -36.31 -9.88
C LYS A 328 -1.93 -35.34 -11.00
N ALA A 329 -0.99 -34.46 -11.32
CA ALA A 329 -1.13 -33.56 -12.47
C ALA A 329 -1.23 -34.38 -13.76
N GLU A 330 -2.20 -34.03 -14.59
CA GLU A 330 -2.40 -34.60 -15.89
C GLU A 330 -1.35 -34.00 -16.83
N ASP A 331 -0.77 -34.81 -17.71
CA ASP A 331 0.16 -34.28 -18.69
C ASP A 331 -0.62 -33.57 -19.78
N MET A 332 -0.89 -32.27 -19.60
CA MET A 332 -1.65 -31.47 -20.58
C MET A 332 -1.03 -31.48 -21.98
N LYS A 333 0.26 -31.84 -22.13
CA LYS A 333 0.88 -31.98 -23.46
C LYS A 333 0.30 -33.12 -24.29
N SER A 334 -0.39 -34.09 -23.67
CA SER A 334 -1.15 -35.13 -24.35
C SER A 334 -2.35 -34.55 -25.13
N HIS A 335 -2.82 -33.36 -24.75
CA HIS A 335 -3.89 -32.62 -25.41
C HIS A 335 -3.37 -31.25 -25.91
N PRO A 336 -2.62 -31.20 -27.02
CA PRO A 336 -1.90 -30.00 -27.47
C PRO A 336 -2.78 -28.75 -27.65
N LEU A 337 -4.02 -28.93 -28.12
CA LEU A 337 -4.98 -27.84 -28.32
C LEU A 337 -5.38 -27.20 -26.98
N LEU A 338 -5.60 -28.03 -25.95
CA LEU A 338 -6.00 -27.59 -24.62
C LEU A 338 -4.82 -26.92 -23.89
N TYR A 339 -3.62 -27.49 -24.01
CA TYR A 339 -2.38 -26.90 -23.49
C TYR A 339 -2.09 -25.52 -24.09
N MET A 340 -2.24 -25.38 -25.42
CA MET A 340 -2.11 -24.09 -26.09
C MET A 340 -3.16 -23.09 -25.59
N TYR A 341 -4.41 -23.51 -25.45
CA TYR A 341 -5.48 -22.64 -24.96
C TYR A 341 -5.21 -22.13 -23.54
N ASP A 342 -4.84 -23.01 -22.61
CA ASP A 342 -4.53 -22.63 -21.22
C ASP A 342 -3.43 -21.55 -21.16
N LYS A 343 -2.32 -21.75 -21.87
CA LYS A 343 -1.22 -20.77 -21.93
C LYS A 343 -1.63 -19.44 -22.57
N LEU A 344 -2.39 -19.48 -23.67
CA LEU A 344 -2.86 -18.25 -24.34
C LEU A 344 -3.90 -17.50 -23.51
N ASN A 345 -4.74 -18.21 -22.74
CA ASN A 345 -5.74 -17.61 -21.87
C ASN A 345 -5.09 -16.85 -20.70
N ARG A 346 -3.99 -17.40 -20.15
CA ARG A 346 -3.17 -16.74 -19.10
C ARG A 346 -2.29 -15.59 -19.61
N SER A 347 -2.12 -15.47 -20.92
CA SER A 347 -1.33 -14.41 -21.55
C SER A 347 -2.20 -13.21 -21.96
N GLN A 348 -1.67 -12.00 -21.87
CA GLN A 348 -2.28 -10.76 -22.36
C GLN A 348 -1.48 -10.24 -23.56
N ILE A 349 -2.15 -10.07 -24.70
CA ILE A 349 -1.58 -9.46 -25.91
C ILE A 349 -2.57 -8.39 -26.40
N PRO A 350 -2.19 -7.09 -26.44
CA PRO A 350 -3.06 -6.04 -26.91
C PRO A 350 -3.49 -6.27 -28.37
N GLU A 351 -4.78 -6.07 -28.67
CA GLU A 351 -5.31 -6.32 -30.01
C GLU A 351 -4.82 -5.34 -31.07
N ARG A 352 -4.61 -4.09 -30.67
CA ARG A 352 -4.16 -3.02 -31.56
C ARG A 352 -2.69 -2.77 -31.31
N THR A 353 -1.93 -2.76 -32.40
CA THR A 353 -0.55 -2.27 -32.40
C THR A 353 -0.55 -0.76 -32.15
N SER A 354 0.53 -0.26 -31.56
CA SER A 354 0.80 1.17 -31.40
C SER A 354 1.86 1.60 -32.41
N GLU A 355 1.90 2.89 -32.75
CA GLU A 355 3.02 3.46 -33.51
C GLU A 355 4.35 3.38 -32.74
N SER A 356 4.29 3.32 -31.40
CA SER A 356 5.45 3.11 -30.54
C SER A 356 5.48 1.65 -30.10
N GLU A 357 6.47 0.88 -30.56
CA GLU A 357 6.68 -0.52 -30.18
C GLU A 357 6.88 -0.67 -28.68
N LEU A 358 7.54 0.30 -28.03
CA LEU A 358 7.66 0.36 -26.57
C LEU A 358 6.29 0.30 -25.89
N LEU A 359 5.37 1.18 -26.29
CA LEU A 359 4.04 1.25 -25.72
C LEU A 359 3.26 -0.04 -25.98
N TRP A 360 3.34 -0.60 -27.19
CA TRP A 360 2.65 -1.84 -27.51
C TRP A 360 3.20 -3.05 -26.75
N LEU A 361 4.52 -3.24 -26.77
CA LEU A 361 5.18 -4.37 -26.10
C LEU A 361 5.04 -4.30 -24.59
N SER A 362 4.97 -3.09 -23.99
CA SER A 362 4.72 -2.94 -22.56
C SER A 362 3.37 -3.49 -22.11
N GLY A 363 2.38 -3.56 -23.01
CA GLY A 363 1.08 -4.15 -22.72
C GLY A 363 1.04 -5.68 -22.86
N ILE A 364 2.15 -6.32 -23.24
CA ILE A 364 2.21 -7.77 -23.46
C ILE A 364 2.72 -8.48 -22.22
N VAL A 365 1.92 -9.43 -21.73
CA VAL A 365 2.28 -10.35 -20.66
C VAL A 365 2.12 -11.77 -21.19
N LEU A 366 3.21 -12.54 -21.26
CA LEU A 366 3.18 -13.94 -21.65
C LEU A 366 3.29 -14.82 -20.41
N ASP A 367 2.53 -15.91 -20.38
CA ASP A 367 2.66 -16.96 -19.34
C ASP A 367 4.05 -17.60 -19.37
N ASP A 368 4.52 -17.97 -20.57
CA ASP A 368 5.90 -18.40 -20.80
C ASP A 368 6.41 -17.89 -22.15
N VAL A 369 7.58 -17.25 -22.13
CA VAL A 369 8.30 -16.81 -23.33
C VAL A 369 8.58 -17.97 -24.31
N ARG A 370 8.71 -19.20 -23.80
CA ARG A 370 8.89 -20.41 -24.63
C ARG A 370 7.73 -20.67 -25.60
N MET A 371 6.55 -20.09 -25.38
CA MET A 371 5.42 -20.14 -26.33
C MET A 371 5.81 -19.66 -27.74
N LEU A 372 6.75 -18.71 -27.85
CA LEU A 372 7.24 -18.22 -29.13
C LEU A 372 7.99 -19.30 -29.94
N LYS A 373 8.57 -20.30 -29.25
CA LYS A 373 9.21 -21.47 -29.89
C LYS A 373 8.18 -22.53 -30.30
N GLU A 374 7.11 -22.68 -29.52
CA GLU A 374 6.02 -23.64 -29.77
C GLU A 374 5.06 -23.17 -30.90
N LEU A 375 5.05 -21.87 -31.22
CA LEU A 375 4.14 -21.24 -32.18
C LEU A 375 4.05 -21.96 -33.55
N ARG A 376 5.17 -22.40 -34.11
CA ARG A 376 5.19 -23.08 -35.42
C ARG A 376 4.46 -24.41 -35.40
N ASP A 377 4.49 -25.10 -34.27
CA ASP A 377 3.80 -26.38 -34.12
C ASP A 377 2.32 -26.14 -33.82
N TRP A 378 2.01 -25.14 -33.00
CA TRP A 378 0.65 -24.70 -32.73
C TRP A 378 -0.13 -24.29 -33.98
N GLN A 379 0.49 -23.56 -34.90
CA GLN A 379 -0.14 -23.18 -36.17
C GLN A 379 -0.52 -24.37 -37.05
N LYS A 380 0.16 -25.50 -36.94
CA LYS A 380 -0.17 -26.73 -37.69
C LYS A 380 -1.32 -27.51 -37.05
N ILE A 381 -1.52 -27.31 -35.75
CA ILE A 381 -2.50 -28.07 -34.96
C ILE A 381 -3.89 -27.43 -35.05
N VAL A 382 -3.99 -26.10 -35.19
CA VAL A 382 -5.28 -25.40 -35.22
C VAL A 382 -5.94 -25.56 -36.59
N PRO A 383 -7.05 -26.31 -36.72
CA PRO A 383 -7.79 -26.42 -37.97
C PRO A 383 -8.60 -25.14 -38.24
N GLU A 384 -9.07 -24.97 -39.49
CA GLU A 384 -9.96 -23.86 -39.87
C GLU A 384 -11.28 -23.84 -39.06
N ASN A 385 -11.77 -25.02 -38.65
CA ASN A 385 -12.90 -25.17 -37.73
C ASN A 385 -12.48 -25.93 -36.47
N VAL A 386 -12.40 -25.22 -35.35
CA VAL A 386 -11.86 -25.75 -34.08
C VAL A 386 -12.87 -26.65 -33.33
N TYR A 387 -14.17 -26.53 -33.60
CA TYR A 387 -15.23 -27.22 -32.84
C TYR A 387 -15.15 -28.76 -32.84
N PRO A 388 -14.92 -29.44 -33.97
CA PRO A 388 -14.86 -30.91 -33.97
C PRO A 388 -13.73 -31.44 -33.09
N MET A 389 -12.56 -30.80 -33.12
CA MET A 389 -11.42 -31.21 -32.30
C MET A 389 -11.61 -30.86 -30.81
N THR A 390 -12.16 -29.69 -30.47
CA THR A 390 -12.42 -29.35 -29.06
C THR A 390 -13.48 -30.24 -28.44
N SER A 391 -14.51 -30.59 -29.21
CA SER A 391 -15.59 -31.47 -28.74
C SER A 391 -15.07 -32.89 -28.55
N HIS A 392 -14.22 -33.38 -29.45
CA HIS A 392 -13.58 -34.68 -29.31
C HIS A 392 -12.68 -34.75 -28.06
N VAL A 393 -11.84 -33.74 -27.83
CA VAL A 393 -11.00 -33.66 -26.61
C VAL A 393 -11.87 -33.64 -25.35
N LEU A 394 -12.97 -32.89 -25.35
CA LEU A 394 -13.90 -32.88 -24.22
C LEU A 394 -14.53 -34.25 -23.96
N GLU A 395 -14.96 -34.95 -25.01
CA GLU A 395 -15.54 -36.30 -24.89
C GLU A 395 -14.50 -37.32 -24.38
N GLU A 396 -13.27 -37.27 -24.88
CA GLU A 396 -12.17 -38.11 -24.36
C GLU A 396 -11.91 -37.85 -22.87
N LEU A 397 -11.86 -36.58 -22.47
CA LEU A 397 -11.68 -36.20 -21.08
C LEU A 397 -12.87 -36.60 -20.21
N LYS A 398 -14.11 -36.50 -20.71
CA LYS A 398 -15.31 -36.97 -19.99
C LYS A 398 -15.30 -38.48 -19.80
N ASN A 399 -14.93 -39.24 -20.83
CA ASN A 399 -14.80 -40.69 -20.74
C ASN A 399 -13.69 -41.07 -19.73
N LYS A 400 -12.53 -40.40 -19.79
CA LYS A 400 -11.47 -40.60 -18.81
C LYS A 400 -11.92 -40.22 -17.39
N LEU A 401 -12.70 -39.15 -17.23
CA LEU A 401 -13.28 -38.80 -15.94
C LEU A 401 -14.20 -39.92 -15.43
N THR A 402 -14.99 -40.56 -16.30
CA THR A 402 -15.82 -41.71 -15.87
C THR A 402 -14.98 -42.91 -15.44
N GLU A 403 -13.83 -43.17 -16.07
CA GLU A 403 -12.91 -44.26 -15.68
C GLU A 403 -12.19 -44.00 -14.34
N VAL A 404 -12.03 -42.73 -13.97
CA VAL A 404 -11.21 -42.30 -12.83
C VAL A 404 -12.06 -41.98 -11.60
N ARG A 405 -13.36 -41.76 -11.78
CA ARG A 405 -14.32 -41.61 -10.67
C ARG A 405 -14.36 -42.89 -9.84
N TYR A 406 -14.45 -42.72 -8.52
CA TYR A 406 -14.61 -43.85 -7.61
C TYR A 406 -15.99 -44.51 -7.81
N GLU A 407 -15.99 -45.82 -8.06
CA GLU A 407 -17.18 -46.64 -7.97
C GLU A 407 -17.49 -46.98 -6.50
N GLU A 408 -18.75 -47.29 -6.16
CA GLU A 408 -19.17 -47.60 -4.78
C GLU A 408 -18.33 -48.69 -4.10
N ASN A 409 -17.81 -49.63 -4.90
CA ASN A 409 -17.03 -50.78 -4.44
C ASN A 409 -15.51 -50.54 -4.46
N ASP A 410 -15.04 -49.39 -4.91
CA ASP A 410 -13.61 -49.10 -4.98
C ASP A 410 -12.99 -49.02 -3.60
N VAL A 411 -11.86 -49.71 -3.42
CA VAL A 411 -11.16 -49.73 -2.13
C VAL A 411 -10.32 -48.46 -1.97
N ILE A 412 -10.73 -47.57 -1.08
CA ILE A 412 -10.06 -46.29 -0.83
C ILE A 412 -8.90 -46.47 0.15
N ILE A 413 -9.10 -47.21 1.24
CA ILE A 413 -8.09 -47.45 2.27
C ILE A 413 -8.11 -48.92 2.71
N THR A 414 -6.93 -49.51 2.89
CA THR A 414 -6.79 -50.82 3.54
C THR A 414 -6.04 -50.70 4.86
N VAL A 415 -6.69 -51.03 5.98
CA VAL A 415 -6.10 -51.07 7.32
C VAL A 415 -5.96 -52.50 7.79
N LYS A 416 -4.71 -53.00 7.86
CA LYS A 416 -4.40 -54.33 8.40
C LYS A 416 -5.28 -55.44 7.80
N GLY A 417 -5.39 -55.45 6.47
CA GLY A 417 -6.11 -56.46 5.69
C GLY A 417 -7.63 -56.26 5.63
N ARG A 418 -8.18 -55.18 6.20
CA ARG A 418 -9.58 -54.77 6.00
C ARG A 418 -9.62 -53.58 5.06
N SER A 419 -10.40 -53.71 3.99
CA SER A 419 -10.58 -52.69 2.96
C SER A 419 -11.83 -51.90 3.26
N LEU A 420 -11.75 -50.58 3.12
CA LEU A 420 -12.87 -49.64 3.21
C LEU A 420 -13.23 -49.24 1.78
N THR A 421 -14.47 -49.50 1.38
CA THR A 421 -14.93 -49.11 0.04
C THR A 421 -15.26 -47.62 -0.04
N TYR A 422 -15.47 -47.09 -1.24
CA TYR A 422 -15.86 -45.71 -1.43
C TYR A 422 -17.22 -45.41 -0.78
N ALA A 423 -18.20 -46.30 -0.94
CA ALA A 423 -19.51 -46.15 -0.30
C ALA A 423 -19.41 -46.09 1.24
N GLU A 424 -18.57 -46.96 1.84
CA GLU A 424 -18.32 -46.92 3.28
C GLU A 424 -17.55 -45.65 3.69
N THR A 425 -16.64 -45.18 2.84
CA THR A 425 -15.89 -43.93 3.06
C THR A 425 -16.82 -42.73 3.03
N GLN A 426 -17.75 -42.64 2.08
CA GLN A 426 -18.77 -41.59 2.02
C GLN A 426 -19.62 -41.58 3.29
N GLN A 427 -20.05 -42.75 3.78
CA GLN A 427 -20.81 -42.82 5.02
C GLN A 427 -19.98 -42.39 6.26
N VAL A 428 -18.69 -42.72 6.30
CA VAL A 428 -17.78 -42.25 7.36
C VAL A 428 -17.58 -40.73 7.28
N LEU A 429 -17.43 -40.18 6.08
CA LEU A 429 -17.31 -38.74 5.87
C LEU A 429 -18.60 -38.02 6.25
N ASP A 430 -19.76 -38.50 5.82
CA ASP A 430 -21.08 -37.99 6.23
C ASP A 430 -21.21 -37.89 7.76
N LEU A 431 -20.84 -38.95 8.49
CA LEU A 431 -20.84 -38.91 9.96
C LEU A 431 -19.98 -37.74 10.48
N ILE A 432 -18.83 -37.50 9.86
CA ILE A 432 -17.90 -36.43 10.23
C ILE A 432 -18.43 -35.06 9.79
N TYR A 433 -19.15 -34.96 8.67
CA TYR A 433 -19.83 -33.72 8.26
C TYR A 433 -20.81 -33.26 9.33
N TYR A 434 -21.67 -34.17 9.80
CA TYR A 434 -22.75 -33.83 10.73
C TYR A 434 -22.30 -33.74 12.19
N TYR A 435 -21.27 -34.48 12.60
CA TYR A 435 -20.93 -34.66 14.01
C TYR A 435 -19.43 -34.53 14.33
N GLY A 436 -18.59 -34.30 13.32
CA GLY A 436 -17.13 -34.34 13.44
C GLY A 436 -16.54 -33.26 14.35
N THR A 437 -17.16 -32.07 14.38
CA THR A 437 -16.74 -30.92 15.19
C THR A 437 -17.36 -30.93 16.59
N ASP A 438 -18.51 -31.57 16.74
CA ASP A 438 -19.28 -31.62 17.99
C ASP A 438 -18.74 -32.67 18.96
N TYR A 439 -18.16 -33.76 18.44
CA TYR A 439 -17.71 -34.88 19.27
C TYR A 439 -16.24 -35.25 19.07
N PRO A 440 -15.54 -35.64 20.17
CA PRO A 440 -14.22 -36.26 20.11
C PRO A 440 -14.14 -37.47 19.18
N ALA A 441 -13.01 -37.61 18.50
CA ALA A 441 -12.71 -38.74 17.60
C ALA A 441 -13.00 -40.11 18.23
N HIS A 442 -12.70 -40.30 19.52
CA HIS A 442 -13.00 -41.56 20.21
C HIS A 442 -14.50 -41.89 20.27
N THR A 443 -15.36 -40.86 20.33
CA THR A 443 -16.82 -41.02 20.33
C THR A 443 -17.29 -41.44 18.94
N LEU A 444 -16.78 -40.80 17.88
CA LEU A 444 -17.09 -41.14 16.48
C LEU A 444 -16.61 -42.56 16.13
N VAL A 445 -15.44 -42.96 16.62
CA VAL A 445 -14.92 -44.33 16.49
C VAL A 445 -15.85 -45.35 17.15
N GLN A 446 -16.40 -45.04 18.33
CA GLN A 446 -17.35 -45.92 19.02
C GLN A 446 -18.69 -46.03 18.29
N VAL A 447 -19.14 -44.95 17.64
CA VAL A 447 -20.34 -44.97 16.78
C VAL A 447 -20.12 -45.88 15.59
N LEU A 448 -19.02 -45.70 14.83
CA LEU A 448 -18.70 -46.55 13.67
C LEU A 448 -18.49 -48.02 14.06
N ALA A 449 -17.92 -48.29 15.23
CA ALA A 449 -17.74 -49.64 15.76
C ALA A 449 -19.04 -50.30 16.28
N GLY A 450 -20.13 -49.54 16.42
CA GLY A 450 -21.42 -50.04 16.90
C GLY A 450 -21.46 -50.39 18.38
N LYS A 451 -20.62 -49.74 19.22
CA LYS A 451 -20.60 -50.04 20.66
C LYS A 451 -21.65 -49.24 21.42
N ALA A 452 -22.74 -49.89 21.84
CA ALA A 452 -23.83 -49.25 22.59
C ALA A 452 -23.43 -48.94 24.05
N THR A 453 -22.65 -47.87 24.27
CA THR A 453 -22.34 -47.35 25.61
C THR A 453 -23.46 -46.44 26.13
N ASN A 454 -23.58 -46.28 27.45
CA ASN A 454 -24.57 -45.37 28.04
C ASN A 454 -24.41 -43.91 27.55
N LYS A 455 -23.17 -43.49 27.26
CA LYS A 455 -22.86 -42.17 26.70
C LYS A 455 -23.45 -42.00 25.29
N LEU A 456 -23.30 -42.98 24.40
CA LEU A 456 -23.88 -42.91 23.05
C LEU A 456 -25.41 -43.02 23.06
N ARG A 457 -25.99 -43.72 24.05
CA ARG A 457 -27.45 -43.77 24.24
C ARG A 457 -28.03 -42.42 24.67
N GLN A 458 -27.39 -41.76 25.65
CA GLN A 458 -27.79 -40.43 26.10
C GLN A 458 -27.67 -39.36 25.01
N LEU A 459 -26.73 -39.52 24.08
CA LEU A 459 -26.52 -38.61 22.95
C LEU A 459 -27.33 -39.01 21.70
N HIS A 460 -28.17 -40.05 21.77
CA HIS A 460 -28.94 -40.61 20.64
C HIS A 460 -28.11 -41.02 19.40
N LEU A 461 -26.78 -41.09 19.51
CA LEU A 461 -25.89 -41.43 18.39
C LEU A 461 -26.03 -42.89 17.93
N HIS A 462 -26.51 -43.77 18.82
CA HIS A 462 -26.82 -45.17 18.51
C HIS A 462 -28.03 -45.36 17.57
N GLU A 463 -28.88 -44.34 17.41
CA GLU A 463 -30.05 -44.37 16.52
C GLU A 463 -29.70 -43.86 15.11
N THR A 464 -28.48 -43.35 14.91
CA THR A 464 -28.05 -42.79 13.62
C THR A 464 -27.79 -43.90 12.60
N ARG A 465 -28.00 -43.57 11.31
CA ARG A 465 -27.71 -44.49 10.20
C ARG A 465 -26.25 -44.95 10.13
N TRP A 466 -25.34 -44.23 10.79
CA TRP A 466 -23.91 -44.51 10.80
C TRP A 466 -23.44 -45.45 11.91
N PHE A 467 -24.33 -45.78 12.85
CA PHE A 467 -24.00 -46.65 13.96
C PHE A 467 -23.70 -48.07 13.50
N GLY A 468 -22.49 -48.55 13.76
CA GLY A 468 -22.10 -49.93 13.47
C GLY A 468 -21.73 -50.23 12.02
N ILE A 469 -21.58 -49.21 11.14
CA ILE A 469 -21.11 -49.41 9.75
C ILE A 469 -19.81 -50.24 9.70
N LEU A 470 -18.89 -49.96 10.63
CA LEU A 470 -17.61 -50.67 10.75
C LEU A 470 -17.60 -51.64 11.94
N SER A 471 -18.74 -52.24 12.27
CA SER A 471 -18.87 -53.20 13.39
C SER A 471 -17.94 -54.41 13.29
N SER A 472 -17.53 -54.79 12.07
CA SER A 472 -16.55 -55.85 11.81
C SER A 472 -15.08 -55.42 12.04
N TRP A 473 -14.83 -54.13 12.30
CA TRP A 473 -13.51 -53.56 12.54
C TRP A 473 -13.23 -53.34 14.04
N PRO A 474 -12.03 -53.68 14.53
CA PRO A 474 -11.59 -53.29 15.86
C PRO A 474 -11.44 -51.77 15.96
N GLU A 475 -11.84 -51.16 17.09
CA GLU A 475 -11.73 -49.71 17.30
C GLU A 475 -10.32 -49.16 17.05
N LYS A 476 -9.28 -49.90 17.43
CA LYS A 476 -7.88 -49.52 17.16
C LYS A 476 -7.59 -49.38 15.66
N HIS A 477 -8.30 -50.11 14.80
CA HIS A 477 -8.17 -50.03 13.35
C HIS A 477 -9.01 -48.88 12.78
N ILE A 478 -10.19 -48.62 13.32
CA ILE A 478 -11.00 -47.44 12.96
C ILE A 478 -10.28 -46.13 13.35
N GLN A 479 -9.63 -46.10 14.51
CA GLN A 479 -8.77 -44.96 14.89
C GLN A 479 -7.59 -44.77 13.92
N LYS A 480 -7.01 -45.88 13.41
CA LYS A 480 -5.97 -45.82 12.39
C LYS A 480 -6.51 -45.37 11.03
N LEU A 481 -7.74 -45.76 10.69
CA LEU A 481 -8.44 -45.29 9.50
C LEU A 481 -8.57 -43.77 9.53
N PHE A 482 -9.00 -43.17 10.66
CA PHE A 482 -9.12 -41.71 10.78
C PHE A 482 -7.77 -41.02 10.56
N ASN A 483 -6.70 -41.55 11.15
CA ASN A 483 -5.35 -41.04 10.94
C ASN A 483 -4.88 -41.19 9.48
N GLN A 484 -5.33 -42.23 8.76
CA GLN A 484 -4.99 -42.42 7.35
C GLN A 484 -5.80 -41.52 6.43
N LEU A 485 -7.10 -41.33 6.70
CA LEU A 485 -7.95 -40.36 6.03
C LEU A 485 -7.41 -38.93 6.21
N GLU A 486 -6.96 -38.58 7.42
CA GLU A 486 -6.27 -37.32 7.69
C GLU A 486 -4.97 -37.18 6.89
N LYS A 487 -4.09 -38.20 6.92
CA LYS A 487 -2.84 -38.19 6.15
C LYS A 487 -3.05 -38.11 4.65
N GLN A 488 -4.12 -38.72 4.16
CA GLN A 488 -4.55 -38.66 2.77
C GLN A 488 -5.38 -37.40 2.49
N GLY A 489 -5.54 -36.47 3.41
CA GLY A 489 -6.21 -35.20 3.16
C GLY A 489 -7.72 -35.30 2.93
N TRP A 490 -8.37 -36.41 3.30
CA TRP A 490 -9.85 -36.52 3.33
C TRP A 490 -10.45 -35.82 4.55
N LEU A 491 -9.67 -35.72 5.64
CA LEU A 491 -10.08 -35.12 6.90
C LEU A 491 -9.09 -34.07 7.37
N MET A 492 -9.60 -33.03 8.02
CA MET A 492 -8.81 -32.04 8.74
C MET A 492 -9.01 -32.20 10.24
N LYS A 493 -7.91 -32.24 11.00
CA LYS A 493 -7.97 -32.38 12.45
C LYS A 493 -8.38 -31.06 13.11
N GLN A 494 -9.38 -31.12 13.97
CA GLN A 494 -9.89 -29.99 14.73
C GLN A 494 -9.55 -30.12 16.23
N GLN A 495 -9.75 -29.05 17.00
CA GLN A 495 -9.50 -29.09 18.46
C GLN A 495 -10.32 -30.17 19.17
N LYS A 496 -11.56 -30.40 18.73
CA LYS A 496 -12.49 -31.35 19.36
C LYS A 496 -12.74 -32.61 18.54
N GLY A 497 -12.23 -32.76 17.33
CA GLY A 497 -12.57 -33.89 16.46
C GLY A 497 -11.99 -33.74 15.05
N TYR A 498 -12.81 -33.95 14.02
CA TYR A 498 -12.41 -33.84 12.62
C TYR A 498 -13.44 -33.03 11.83
N SER A 499 -13.01 -32.35 10.78
CA SER A 499 -13.89 -31.83 9.74
C SER A 499 -13.54 -32.47 8.40
N ILE A 500 -14.48 -32.43 7.46
CA ILE A 500 -14.20 -32.78 6.07
C ILE A 500 -13.24 -31.73 5.48
N SER A 501 -12.34 -32.15 4.59
CA SER A 501 -11.50 -31.23 3.81
C SER A 501 -12.22 -30.77 2.55
N ASP A 502 -11.79 -29.64 1.98
CA ASP A 502 -12.29 -29.17 0.68
C ASP A 502 -12.18 -30.25 -0.41
N TYR A 503 -11.13 -31.07 -0.35
CA TYR A 503 -10.96 -32.22 -1.24
C TYR A 503 -12.07 -33.27 -1.08
N ALA A 504 -12.46 -33.59 0.15
CA ALA A 504 -13.47 -34.59 0.41
C ALA A 504 -14.89 -34.07 0.13
N GLU A 505 -15.19 -32.79 0.36
CA GLU A 505 -16.47 -32.18 -0.04
C GLU A 505 -16.68 -32.14 -1.56
N GLU A 506 -15.61 -31.98 -2.34
CA GLU A 506 -15.68 -31.94 -3.81
C GLU A 506 -15.73 -33.32 -4.48
N VAL A 507 -15.26 -34.36 -3.79
CA VAL A 507 -15.26 -35.75 -4.28
C VAL A 507 -16.52 -36.50 -3.88
N MET A 508 -17.11 -36.18 -2.72
CA MET A 508 -18.40 -36.69 -2.23
C MET A 508 -19.56 -36.26 -3.12
#